data_AF-A0A351FFS0-F1
#
_entry.id   AF-A0A351FFS0-F1
#
_cell.length_a   1.000
_cell.length_b   1.000
_cell.length_c   1.000
_cell.angle_alpha   90.00
_cell.angle_beta   90.00
_cell.angle_gamma   90.00
#
_symmetry.space_group_name_H-M   'P 1'
#
loop_
_entity.id
_entity.type
_entity.pdbx_description
1 polymer ?
#
loop_
_entity_poly.entity_id
_entity_poly.type
_entity_poly.pdbx_seq_one_letter_code
_entity_poly.pdbx_strand_id
1 'polypeptide(L)'
;MSQLALIDGKPIIADSFTPARTIGEEELSVATEVLKSGNLSGFFGSWSDRFYGGPQVREFEEEWAALFEVDHAVSFNSWTSGLVAAVGAIGISPGDEVIVSPWTMTASA
;
A
#
# COMPACT_ATOMS: atom_id res chain seq x y z
N MET A 1 -12.00 -34.32 18.61
CA MET A 1 -11.36 -33.46 17.58
C MET A 1 -12.14 -33.63 16.29
N SER A 2 -12.46 -32.55 15.58
CA SER A 2 -13.07 -32.64 14.25
C SER A 2 -12.06 -33.18 13.24
N GLN A 3 -12.51 -34.03 12.33
CA GLN A 3 -11.70 -34.55 11.22
C GLN A 3 -11.28 -33.39 10.30
N LEU A 4 -10.00 -33.32 9.92
CA LEU A 4 -9.47 -32.23 9.11
C LEU A 4 -10.02 -32.30 7.69
N ALA A 5 -10.32 -31.14 7.09
CA ALA A 5 -10.80 -31.07 5.71
C ALA A 5 -9.83 -31.68 4.69
N LEU A 6 -8.52 -31.63 4.98
CA LEU A 6 -7.48 -32.26 4.17
C LEU A 6 -7.52 -33.80 4.21
N ILE A 7 -8.19 -34.38 5.21
CA ILE A 7 -8.31 -35.83 5.45
C ILE A 7 -9.81 -36.18 5.51
N ASP A 8 -10.56 -35.86 4.46
CA ASP A 8 -11.99 -36.17 4.29
C ASP A 8 -12.95 -35.55 5.33
N GLY A 9 -12.49 -34.59 6.14
CA GLY A 9 -13.35 -33.80 7.02
C GLY A 9 -14.20 -32.78 6.24
N LYS A 10 -15.28 -32.30 6.86
CA LYS A 10 -16.08 -31.22 6.26
C LYS A 10 -15.32 -29.89 6.34
N PRO A 11 -15.07 -29.18 5.23
CA PRO A 11 -14.41 -27.87 5.26
C PRO A 11 -15.28 -26.84 6.01
N ILE A 12 -14.64 -25.98 6.79
CA ILE A 12 -15.31 -24.88 7.51
C ILE A 12 -15.83 -23.84 6.53
N ILE A 13 -15.03 -23.53 5.50
CA ILE A 13 -15.40 -22.67 4.39
C ILE A 13 -15.77 -23.60 3.23
N ALA A 14 -17.08 -23.80 3.04
CA ALA A 14 -17.60 -24.66 1.98
C ALA A 14 -17.76 -23.92 0.64
N ASP A 15 -17.82 -22.59 0.69
CA ASP A 15 -18.10 -21.73 -0.45
C ASP A 15 -16.84 -21.04 -0.97
N SER A 16 -16.87 -20.65 -2.23
CA SER A 16 -15.80 -19.81 -2.80
C SER A 16 -15.99 -18.35 -2.39
N PHE A 17 -14.90 -17.68 -2.04
CA PHE A 17 -14.93 -16.25 -1.83
C PHE A 17 -15.27 -15.52 -3.12
N THR A 18 -16.15 -14.52 -3.04
CA THR A 18 -16.40 -13.62 -4.17
C THR A 18 -15.15 -12.74 -4.39
N PRO A 19 -14.65 -12.62 -5.64
CA PRO A 19 -13.54 -11.71 -5.92
C PRO A 19 -13.91 -10.29 -5.54
N ALA A 20 -13.05 -9.62 -4.77
CA ALA A 20 -13.21 -8.21 -4.44
C ALA A 20 -13.04 -7.37 -5.71
N ARG A 21 -14.14 -6.83 -6.24
CA ARG A 21 -14.13 -5.80 -7.28
C ARG A 21 -14.45 -4.47 -6.63
N THR A 22 -13.44 -3.62 -6.48
CA THR A 22 -13.55 -2.32 -5.81
C THR A 22 -13.65 -1.15 -6.78
N ILE A 23 -13.44 -1.37 -8.08
CA ILE A 23 -13.45 -0.30 -9.09
C ILE A 23 -14.90 0.00 -9.50
N GLY A 24 -15.35 1.22 -9.23
CA GLY A 24 -16.64 1.79 -9.63
C GLY A 24 -16.50 3.02 -10.52
N GLU A 25 -17.60 3.78 -10.66
CA GLU A 25 -17.64 5.00 -11.49
C GLU A 25 -16.71 6.10 -10.96
N GLU A 26 -16.52 6.17 -9.64
CA GLU A 26 -15.65 7.15 -8.99
C GLU A 26 -14.19 6.94 -9.40
N GLU A 27 -13.67 5.71 -9.28
CA GLU A 27 -12.30 5.39 -9.71
C GLU A 27 -12.11 5.60 -11.22
N LEU A 28 -13.10 5.23 -12.03
CA LEU A 28 -13.05 5.41 -13.48
C LEU A 28 -13.01 6.89 -13.87
N SER A 29 -13.80 7.74 -13.21
CA SER A 29 -13.84 9.18 -13.47
C SER A 29 -12.49 9.81 -13.21
N VAL A 30 -11.94 9.63 -12.00
CA VAL A 30 -10.67 10.25 -11.58
C VAL A 30 -9.50 9.72 -12.42
N ALA A 31 -9.45 8.41 -12.69
CA ALA A 31 -8.41 7.84 -13.56
C ALA A 31 -8.47 8.44 -14.97
N THR A 32 -9.67 8.61 -15.51
CA THR A 32 -9.86 9.22 -16.84
C THR A 32 -9.45 10.69 -16.86
N GLU A 33 -9.72 11.45 -15.79
CA GLU A 33 -9.28 12.84 -15.66
C GLU A 33 -7.76 12.96 -15.66
N VAL A 34 -7.06 12.11 -14.90
CA VAL A 34 -5.59 12.06 -14.89
C VAL A 34 -5.06 11.77 -16.30
N LEU A 35 -5.62 10.76 -16.99
CA LEU A 35 -5.23 10.42 -18.37
C LEU A 35 -5.44 11.59 -19.32
N LYS A 36 -6.61 12.26 -19.25
CA LYS A 36 -6.93 13.42 -20.10
C LYS A 36 -6.06 14.63 -19.81
N SER A 37 -5.59 14.80 -18.57
CA SER A 37 -4.70 15.90 -18.18
C SER A 37 -3.31 15.83 -18.82
N GLY A 38 -2.87 14.63 -19.23
CA GLY A 38 -1.52 14.36 -19.72
C GLY A 38 -0.44 14.34 -18.62
N ASN A 39 -0.78 14.63 -17.37
CA ASN A 39 0.14 14.58 -16.24
C ASN A 39 0.05 13.24 -15.50
N LEU A 40 0.73 12.22 -16.01
CA LEU A 40 0.66 10.86 -15.46
C LEU A 40 1.51 10.63 -14.19
N SER A 41 2.44 11.55 -13.90
CA SER A 41 3.36 11.40 -12.76
C SER A 41 3.55 12.71 -12.02
N GLY A 42 3.97 13.76 -12.73
CA GLY A 42 4.29 15.06 -12.13
C GLY A 42 5.54 15.06 -11.25
N PHE A 43 6.22 13.91 -11.09
CA PHE A 43 7.43 13.77 -10.26
C PHE A 43 8.69 14.11 -11.06
N PHE A 44 9.44 15.12 -10.61
CA PHE A 44 10.75 15.47 -11.16
C PHE A 44 11.83 15.13 -10.12
N GLY A 45 12.82 14.33 -10.52
CA GLY A 45 13.94 13.92 -9.65
C GLY A 45 14.94 15.03 -9.30
N SER A 46 14.54 16.30 -9.42
CA SER A 46 15.31 17.48 -9.05
C SER A 46 14.52 18.34 -8.07
N TRP A 47 15.23 19.04 -7.19
CA TRP A 47 14.64 19.94 -6.21
C TRP A 47 13.79 21.02 -6.88
N SER A 48 12.47 20.89 -6.71
CA SER A 48 11.43 21.77 -7.24
C SER A 48 10.09 21.42 -6.60
N ASP A 49 9.05 22.22 -6.83
CA ASP A 49 7.68 21.90 -6.39
C ASP A 49 7.12 20.60 -6.99
N ARG A 50 7.74 20.12 -8.08
CA ARG A 50 7.43 18.85 -8.75
C ARG A 50 8.13 17.65 -8.11
N PHE A 51 9.01 17.86 -7.13
CA PHE A 51 9.66 16.75 -6.41
C PHE A 51 8.66 15.90 -5.61
N TYR A 52 7.53 16.48 -5.20
CA TYR A 52 6.48 15.78 -4.43
C TYR A 52 5.44 15.09 -5.33
N GLY A 53 5.69 14.97 -6.63
CA GLY A 53 4.78 14.32 -7.56
C GLY A 53 3.62 15.20 -8.05
N GLY A 54 2.68 14.55 -8.72
CA GLY A 54 1.48 15.17 -9.30
C GLY A 54 0.43 15.58 -8.25
N PRO A 55 -0.54 16.41 -8.64
CA PRO A 55 -1.54 16.94 -7.70
C PRO A 55 -2.34 15.85 -7.00
N GLN A 56 -2.78 14.80 -7.71
CA GLN A 56 -3.52 13.69 -7.11
C GLN A 56 -2.71 12.89 -6.08
N VAL A 57 -1.39 12.79 -6.25
CA VAL A 57 -0.51 12.13 -5.26
C VAL A 57 -0.45 12.94 -3.98
N ARG A 58 -0.28 14.25 -4.10
CA ARG A 58 -0.18 15.17 -2.96
C ARG A 58 -1.49 15.28 -2.19
N GLU A 59 -2.60 15.38 -2.90
CA GLU A 59 -3.94 15.38 -2.29
C GLU A 59 -4.20 14.07 -1.54
N PHE A 60 -3.87 12.93 -2.14
CA PHE A 60 -3.95 11.62 -1.47
C PHE A 60 -3.10 11.56 -0.20
N GLU A 61 -1.85 12.07 -0.24
CA GLU A 61 -0.98 12.11 0.94
C GLU A 61 -1.54 13.04 2.04
N GLU A 62 -2.10 14.19 1.67
CA GLU A 62 -2.76 15.11 2.63
C GLU A 62 -3.99 14.47 3.29
N GLU A 63 -4.85 13.81 2.50
CA GLU A 63 -6.01 13.08 3.02
C GLU A 63 -5.61 11.94 3.96
N TRP A 64 -4.54 11.19 3.63
CA TRP A 64 -4.04 10.12 4.49
C TRP A 64 -3.40 10.64 5.77
N ALA A 65 -2.63 11.73 5.69
CA ALA A 65 -2.07 12.37 6.87
C ALA A 65 -3.19 12.81 7.85
N ALA A 66 -4.26 13.39 7.31
CA ALA A 66 -5.44 13.76 8.10
C ALA A 66 -6.20 12.55 8.66
N LEU A 67 -6.42 11.50 7.85
CA LEU A 67 -7.15 10.30 8.25
C LEU A 67 -6.46 9.55 9.40
N PHE A 68 -5.13 9.47 9.38
CA PHE A 68 -4.33 8.76 10.39
C PHE A 68 -3.81 9.66 11.51
N GLU A 69 -4.13 10.96 11.48
CA GLU A 69 -3.70 11.95 12.48
C GLU A 69 -2.17 12.00 12.63
N VAL A 70 -1.45 12.03 11.49
CA VAL A 70 0.02 12.11 11.43
C VAL A 70 0.48 13.37 10.70
N ASP A 71 1.69 13.85 11.04
CA ASP A 71 2.25 15.05 10.41
C ASP A 71 2.54 14.87 8.92
N HIS A 72 2.89 13.65 8.50
CA HIS A 72 3.32 13.33 7.14
C HIS A 72 2.82 11.95 6.70
N ALA A 73 2.34 11.86 5.45
CA ALA A 73 2.14 10.61 4.74
C ALA A 73 2.94 10.64 3.43
N VAL A 74 3.49 9.49 3.04
CA VAL A 74 4.27 9.35 1.80
C VAL A 74 3.77 8.11 1.07
N SER A 75 3.36 8.31 -0.17
CA SER A 75 2.81 7.26 -1.02
C SER A 75 3.92 6.44 -1.69
N PHE A 76 3.66 5.14 -1.88
CA PHE A 76 4.56 4.23 -2.57
C PHE A 76 3.76 3.34 -3.52
N ASN A 77 4.44 2.79 -4.52
CA ASN A 77 3.82 1.86 -5.47
C ASN A 77 3.48 0.48 -4.87
N SER A 78 3.95 0.19 -3.65
CA SER A 78 3.61 -1.02 -2.90
C SER A 78 3.92 -0.85 -1.41
N TRP A 79 3.26 -1.65 -0.57
CA TRP A 79 3.57 -1.73 0.86
C TRP A 79 5.00 -2.18 1.15
N THR A 80 5.57 -3.07 0.33
CA THR A 80 6.96 -3.52 0.47
C THR A 80 7.93 -2.36 0.26
N SER A 81 7.73 -1.56 -0.79
CA SER A 81 8.56 -0.37 -1.05
C SER A 81 8.48 0.63 0.11
N GLY A 82 7.28 0.85 0.65
CA GLY A 82 7.07 1.71 1.80
C GLY A 82 7.77 1.20 3.07
N LEU A 83 7.72 -0.11 3.34
CA LEU A 83 8.41 -0.69 4.49
C LEU A 83 9.93 -0.59 4.35
N VAL A 84 10.48 -0.83 3.15
CA VAL A 84 11.91 -0.64 2.87
C VAL A 84 12.33 0.81 3.10
N ALA A 85 11.53 1.78 2.62
CA ALA A 85 11.79 3.20 2.84
C ALA A 85 11.72 3.57 4.33
N ALA A 86 10.74 3.05 5.08
CA ALA A 86 10.59 3.29 6.50
C ALA A 86 11.77 2.73 7.31
N VAL A 87 12.21 1.51 7.01
CA VAL A 87 13.42 0.89 7.61
C VAL A 87 14.66 1.72 7.33
N GLY A 88 14.82 2.21 6.09
CA GLY A 88 15.92 3.12 5.74
C GLY A 88 15.86 4.46 6.48
N ALA A 89 14.66 5.01 6.69
CA ALA A 89 14.45 6.29 7.35
C ALA A 89 14.76 6.27 8.85
N ILE A 90 14.58 5.14 9.52
CA ILE A 90 14.89 4.99 10.95
C ILE A 90 16.38 4.73 11.24
N GLY A 91 17.23 4.64 10.21
CA GLY A 91 18.68 4.61 10.37
C GLY A 91 19.26 3.25 10.77
N ILE A 92 18.57 2.15 10.48
CA ILE A 92 19.08 0.79 10.71
C ILE A 92 20.41 0.59 9.97
N SER A 93 21.38 0.01 10.67
CA SER A 93 22.73 -0.26 10.20
C SER A 93 23.06 -1.75 10.22
N PRO A 94 24.06 -2.20 9.45
CA PRO A 94 24.52 -3.59 9.51
C PRO A 94 24.89 -4.00 10.94
N GLY A 95 24.25 -5.07 11.44
CA GLY A 95 24.43 -5.56 12.80
C GLY A 95 23.27 -5.24 13.75
N ASP A 96 22.36 -4.33 13.37
CA ASP A 96 21.13 -4.08 14.12
C ASP A 96 20.13 -5.23 13.93
N GLU A 97 19.32 -5.48 14.96
CA GLU A 97 18.29 -6.52 14.96
C GLU A 97 16.89 -5.91 14.92
N VAL A 98 16.02 -6.48 14.09
CA VAL A 98 14.59 -6.12 14.00
C VAL A 98 13.76 -7.30 14.47
N ILE A 99 13.02 -7.11 15.57
CA ILE A 99 12.11 -8.14 16.08
C ILE A 99 10.85 -8.15 15.22
N VAL A 100 10.48 -9.33 14.75
CA VAL A 100 9.31 -9.56 13.91
C VAL A 100 8.45 -10.72 14.43
N SER A 101 7.19 -10.77 14.00
CA SER A 101 6.31 -11.89 14.35
C SER A 101 6.62 -13.13 13.50
N PRO A 102 6.62 -14.35 14.07
CA PRO A 102 6.87 -15.58 13.31
C PRO A 102 5.68 -15.99 12.42
N TRP A 103 4.57 -15.26 12.48
CA TRP A 103 3.36 -15.49 11.69
C TRP A 103 2.87 -14.17 11.09
N THR A 104 3.31 -13.88 9.87
CA THR A 104 2.88 -12.71 9.10
C THR A 104 3.15 -12.95 7.60
N MET A 105 2.84 -11.97 6.76
CA MET A 105 3.15 -11.97 5.35
C MET A 105 4.66 -11.77 5.12
N THR A 106 5.26 -12.56 4.20
CA THR A 106 6.72 -12.61 3.96
C THR A 106 7.37 -11.26 3.62
N ALA A 107 6.63 -10.30 3.05
CA ALA A 107 7.20 -8.99 2.76
C ALA A 107 7.35 -8.11 4.01
N SER A 108 6.82 -8.54 5.16
CA SER A 108 6.87 -7.80 6.44
C SER A 108 7.73 -8.47 7.53
N ALA A 109 8.01 -9.77 7.40
CA ALA A 109 8.89 -10.54 8.28
C ALA A 109 9.39 -11.82 7.62
#